data_AF-A0AAV0N4C5-F1
#
_entry.id   AF-A0AAV0N4C5-F1
#
_cell.length_a   1.000
_cell.length_b   1.000
_cell.length_c   1.000
_cell.angle_alpha   90.00
_cell.angle_beta   90.00
_cell.angle_gamma   90.00
#
_symmetry.space_group_name_H-M   'P 1'
#
loop_
_entity.id
_entity.type
_entity.pdbx_description
1 polymer ?
#
loop_
_entity_poly.entity_id
_entity_poly.type
_entity_poly.pdbx_seq_one_letter_code
_entity_poly.pdbx_strand_id
1 'polypeptide(L)'
;IYKCVSFYTHLSRDSAFSLCSLPVGFQLLPQLISSRLPLCVYSESVRDCGYFAVYETGTLRVAVLQPEKVEGRMVAKGGGMSGAAMEGGGAAGADGGGGGGMETKKIKIGVCVMEKKVKCGFEVSSAPMKQILDRLQAFGEFEVIHFGDKAILEDPIERWPICDCLIAFYSSGYPLEKAEAYAALRKPFVINELEPQHLLHDRRKVYERLERFGIPVPRYAFVNRGFPYQELEYFVEEEDFVEVHGQRFWKPFVEKPVHGDDHSIMIYYPSSAGGGMKELFRKVGNRSSEFHPDVRRVRREGSYIYEEFMPTGGTDVKVYTVGPEYAHAEARKSPVVDGVVMRNHDGKEVRYPVLLTPNEKQMSREVCLAFRQGVCGFDLLRCEGRSYVCDVNGWSFVKNSYKYYDDAACVLRKMFLDAKAPHLSTTIPPTLPWKVNEPAQPTEGLTRQGSGIIGSFGQSEELRCVIAIVRHGDRTPKQKVKLKVTEEKLLNLMLKYNGGRARVEVISFSITFLFCFLSSIFIGY
;
A
#
# COMPACT_ATOMS: atom_id res chain seq x y z
N ILE A 1 -39.33 -22.30 -8.51
CA ILE A 1 -39.78 -21.26 -9.47
C ILE A 1 -39.47 -19.93 -8.79
N TYR A 2 -38.33 -19.25 -8.98
CA TYR A 2 -37.83 -18.59 -10.20
C TYR A 2 -36.31 -18.74 -10.46
N LYS A 3 -36.02 -18.97 -11.75
CA LYS A 3 -34.91 -18.56 -12.64
C LYS A 3 -33.47 -18.40 -12.10
N CYS A 4 -32.67 -19.44 -12.37
CA CYS A 4 -31.27 -19.28 -12.76
C CYS A 4 -31.21 -18.82 -14.22
N VAL A 5 -30.54 -17.69 -14.51
CA VAL A 5 -30.00 -17.43 -15.86
C VAL A 5 -28.52 -17.77 -15.77
N SER A 6 -28.16 -18.93 -16.31
CA SER A 6 -26.79 -19.23 -16.70
C SER A 6 -26.76 -19.27 -18.22
N PHE A 7 -25.93 -18.43 -18.82
CA PHE A 7 -25.43 -18.71 -20.16
C PHE A 7 -24.07 -19.37 -20.02
N TYR A 8 -24.01 -20.64 -20.39
CA TYR A 8 -22.98 -21.16 -21.28
C TYR A 8 -23.57 -22.37 -22.00
N THR A 9 -23.76 -22.28 -23.31
CA THR A 9 -23.75 -23.45 -24.19
C THR A 9 -23.25 -23.04 -25.57
N HIS A 10 -22.24 -23.77 -26.05
CA HIS A 10 -22.06 -23.93 -27.49
C HIS A 10 -23.30 -24.68 -27.99
N LEU A 11 -24.11 -24.03 -28.83
CA LEU A 11 -25.15 -24.69 -29.60
C LEU A 11 -24.52 -25.19 -30.92
N SER A 12 -24.56 -26.51 -31.10
CA SER A 12 -24.64 -27.11 -32.42
C SER A 12 -25.85 -26.52 -33.16
N ARG A 13 -25.72 -26.34 -34.48
CA ARG A 13 -26.84 -25.99 -35.36
C ARG A 13 -28.00 -26.97 -35.13
N ASP A 14 -29.21 -26.43 -35.15
CA ASP A 14 -30.52 -27.09 -35.17
C ASP A 14 -31.24 -27.25 -33.82
N SER A 15 -32.45 -26.64 -33.77
CA SER A 15 -33.66 -26.95 -32.97
C SER A 15 -34.24 -25.81 -32.09
N ALA A 16 -34.97 -24.90 -32.74
CA ALA A 16 -36.36 -24.44 -32.48
C ALA A 16 -37.06 -24.48 -31.09
N PHE A 17 -37.65 -23.32 -30.72
CA PHE A 17 -38.91 -23.04 -29.93
C PHE A 17 -38.96 -23.46 -28.43
N SER A 18 -39.69 -22.83 -27.49
CA SER A 18 -40.81 -21.87 -27.47
C SER A 18 -40.86 -21.10 -26.11
N LEU A 19 -41.41 -19.87 -26.11
CA LEU A 19 -41.72 -19.05 -24.93
C LEU A 19 -43.07 -19.45 -24.29
N CYS A 20 -43.14 -19.49 -22.95
CA CYS A 20 -44.37 -19.27 -22.18
C CYS A 20 -44.06 -18.82 -20.71
N SER A 21 -44.42 -17.57 -20.38
CA SER A 21 -45.17 -17.07 -19.17
C SER A 21 -44.76 -17.60 -17.76
N LEU A 22 -44.35 -16.83 -16.70
CA LEU A 22 -44.89 -15.65 -15.95
C LEU A 22 -43.79 -15.05 -14.97
N PRO A 23 -44.08 -14.21 -13.93
CA PRO A 23 -44.35 -12.77 -13.95
C PRO A 23 -43.37 -11.89 -13.11
N VAL A 24 -43.46 -10.58 -13.40
CA VAL A 24 -43.13 -9.32 -12.68
C VAL A 24 -42.18 -9.32 -11.47
N GLY A 25 -41.09 -8.54 -11.60
CA GLY A 25 -40.46 -7.84 -10.48
C GLY A 25 -38.94 -7.86 -10.41
N PHE A 26 -38.19 -7.48 -11.46
CA PHE A 26 -36.87 -6.83 -11.38
C PHE A 26 -36.46 -6.40 -12.81
N GLN A 27 -36.44 -5.09 -13.07
CA GLN A 27 -35.83 -4.51 -14.27
C GLN A 27 -34.32 -4.49 -14.10
N LEU A 28 -33.58 -5.05 -15.06
CA LEU A 28 -32.14 -4.88 -15.24
C LEU A 28 -31.88 -3.49 -15.84
N LEU A 29 -30.99 -2.70 -15.23
CA LEU A 29 -30.43 -1.50 -15.87
C LEU A 29 -29.22 -1.91 -16.76
N PRO A 30 -29.17 -1.52 -18.05
CA PRO A 30 -28.17 -2.00 -19.00
C PRO A 30 -27.01 -1.00 -19.20
N GLN A 31 -25.84 -1.18 -18.56
CA GLN A 31 -24.61 -0.43 -18.93
C GLN A 31 -23.28 -1.16 -18.60
N LEU A 32 -23.12 -2.42 -19.03
CA LEU A 32 -21.82 -3.12 -18.96
C LEU A 32 -21.44 -3.84 -20.26
N ILE A 33 -21.91 -3.31 -21.40
CA ILE A 33 -21.48 -3.75 -22.73
C ILE A 33 -20.96 -2.54 -23.50
N SER A 34 -19.82 -1.98 -23.06
CA SER A 34 -18.98 -1.14 -23.91
C SER A 34 -17.64 -0.78 -23.22
N SER A 35 -16.74 -1.75 -23.07
CA SER A 35 -15.30 -1.46 -23.05
C SER A 35 -14.48 -2.73 -23.30
N ARG A 36 -13.75 -2.74 -24.42
CA ARG A 36 -12.78 -3.77 -24.80
C ARG A 36 -11.49 -3.56 -23.98
N LEU A 37 -11.37 -4.18 -22.81
CA LEU A 37 -10.10 -4.21 -22.07
C LEU A 37 -9.71 -5.66 -21.70
N PRO A 38 -8.49 -6.12 -22.02
CA PRO A 38 -8.02 -7.46 -21.65
C PRO A 38 -7.71 -7.54 -20.16
N LEU A 39 -8.19 -8.61 -19.51
CA LEU A 39 -7.89 -8.94 -18.11
C LEU A 39 -6.57 -9.73 -18.08
N CYS A 40 -5.52 -9.19 -17.46
CA CYS A 40 -4.25 -9.91 -17.26
C CYS A 40 -4.20 -10.49 -15.84
N VAL A 41 -3.95 -11.79 -15.71
CA VAL A 41 -3.80 -12.48 -14.43
C VAL A 41 -2.40 -13.09 -14.38
N TYR A 42 -1.55 -12.60 -13.47
CA TYR A 42 -0.23 -13.15 -13.19
C TYR A 42 -0.30 -14.04 -11.95
N SER A 43 0.32 -15.22 -12.00
CA SER A 43 0.47 -16.11 -10.85
C SER A 43 1.91 -16.59 -10.80
N GLU A 44 2.63 -16.15 -9.77
CA GLU A 44 3.95 -16.66 -9.42
C GLU A 44 3.78 -17.80 -8.42
N SER A 45 4.11 -19.02 -8.83
CA SER A 45 4.18 -20.18 -7.96
C SER A 45 5.40 -21.01 -8.35
N VAL A 46 6.48 -20.82 -7.58
CA VAL A 46 7.57 -21.73 -7.23
C VAL A 46 7.90 -22.85 -8.24
N ARG A 47 9.07 -22.70 -8.87
CA ARG A 47 9.77 -23.54 -9.87
C ARG A 47 9.59 -23.08 -11.33
N ASP A 48 10.29 -22.00 -11.68
CA ASP A 48 10.88 -21.65 -12.99
C ASP A 48 10.06 -21.86 -14.28
N CYS A 49 8.74 -21.73 -14.24
CA CYS A 49 7.90 -21.65 -15.45
C CYS A 49 6.83 -20.56 -15.27
N GLY A 50 6.88 -19.53 -16.11
CA GLY A 50 5.84 -18.50 -16.19
C GLY A 50 4.75 -18.89 -17.19
N TYR A 51 3.49 -18.64 -16.85
CA TYR A 51 2.35 -18.82 -17.77
C TYR A 51 1.80 -17.47 -18.20
N PHE A 52 1.47 -17.34 -19.49
CA PHE A 52 0.76 -16.20 -20.04
C PHE A 52 -0.58 -16.67 -20.60
N ALA A 53 -1.67 -15.97 -20.25
CA ALA A 53 -2.99 -16.24 -20.82
C ALA A 53 -3.57 -14.95 -21.40
N VAL A 54 -4.00 -15.01 -22.67
CA VAL A 54 -4.62 -13.89 -23.39
C VAL A 54 -6.01 -14.32 -23.83
N TYR A 55 -7.00 -13.46 -23.58
CA TYR A 55 -8.37 -13.64 -24.03
C TYR A 55 -8.62 -12.76 -25.26
N GLU A 56 -8.76 -13.38 -26.42
CA GLU A 56 -8.96 -12.66 -27.68
C GLU A 56 -10.00 -13.41 -28.53
N THR A 57 -11.00 -12.69 -29.05
CA THR A 57 -12.02 -13.24 -29.97
C THR A 57 -12.70 -14.53 -29.47
N GLY A 58 -13.06 -14.58 -28.19
CA GLY A 58 -13.80 -15.71 -27.61
C GLY A 58 -12.96 -16.97 -27.39
N THR A 59 -11.64 -16.92 -27.60
CA THR A 59 -10.73 -18.05 -27.36
C THR A 59 -9.72 -17.67 -26.27
N LEU A 60 -9.58 -18.50 -25.24
CA LEU A 60 -8.52 -18.38 -24.25
C LEU A 60 -7.26 -19.08 -24.78
N ARG A 61 -6.19 -18.33 -25.02
CA ARG A 61 -4.90 -18.88 -25.43
C ARG A 61 -3.93 -18.83 -24.25
N VAL A 62 -3.36 -19.98 -23.89
CA VAL A 62 -2.38 -20.12 -22.81
C VAL A 62 -1.03 -20.51 -23.41
N ALA A 63 -0.01 -19.70 -23.18
CA ALA A 63 1.37 -19.99 -23.55
C ALA A 63 2.18 -20.33 -22.30
N VAL A 64 3.00 -21.37 -22.40
CA VAL A 64 3.94 -21.80 -21.35
C VAL A 64 5.33 -21.32 -21.76
N LEU A 65 5.95 -20.46 -20.96
CA LEU A 65 7.37 -20.14 -21.14
C LEU A 65 8.18 -21.21 -20.43
N GLN A 66 8.75 -22.13 -21.21
CA GLN A 66 9.82 -23.00 -20.73
C GLN A 66 11.16 -22.31 -21.00
N PRO A 67 12.10 -22.29 -20.04
CA PRO A 67 13.48 -21.95 -20.37
C PRO A 67 14.03 -23.00 -21.35
N GLU A 68 14.58 -22.55 -22.50
CA GLU A 68 15.29 -23.44 -23.42
C GLU A 68 16.45 -24.12 -22.67
N LYS A 69 16.43 -25.45 -22.62
CA LYS A 69 17.64 -26.22 -22.34
C LYS A 69 18.59 -26.04 -23.53
N VAL A 70 19.67 -25.29 -23.33
CA VAL A 70 20.82 -25.35 -24.21
C VAL A 70 21.48 -26.73 -24.02
N GLU A 71 21.13 -27.70 -24.86
CA GLU A 71 21.92 -28.93 -25.02
C GLU A 71 23.21 -28.61 -25.79
N GLY A 72 24.19 -28.08 -25.05
CA GLY A 72 25.55 -27.88 -25.52
C GLY A 72 26.43 -29.06 -25.11
N ARG A 73 26.55 -30.04 -26.00
CA ARG A 73 27.51 -31.16 -25.95
C ARG A 73 28.94 -30.60 -25.93
N MET A 74 29.60 -30.53 -24.77
CA MET A 74 31.06 -30.32 -24.73
C MET A 74 31.76 -31.63 -25.13
N VAL A 75 32.11 -31.71 -26.41
CA VAL A 75 33.09 -32.66 -26.92
C VAL A 75 34.44 -32.22 -26.41
N ALA A 76 35.06 -33.05 -25.56
CA ALA A 76 36.47 -33.00 -25.29
C ALA A 76 37.24 -33.26 -26.61
N LYS A 77 38.00 -32.28 -27.07
CA LYS A 77 39.14 -32.50 -27.97
C LYS A 77 40.41 -32.14 -27.20
N GLY A 78 41.25 -33.16 -27.04
CA GLY A 78 42.56 -33.05 -26.43
C GLY A 78 43.59 -32.34 -27.31
N GLY A 79 44.70 -32.06 -26.64
CA GLY A 79 45.91 -31.38 -27.09
C GLY A 79 46.35 -30.48 -25.94
N GLY A 80 47.33 -30.79 -25.09
CA GLY A 80 48.51 -31.63 -25.25
C GLY A 80 49.75 -30.74 -25.08
N MET A 81 50.47 -30.95 -23.97
CA MET A 81 51.79 -30.40 -23.59
C MET A 81 51.87 -28.88 -23.32
N SER A 82 52.64 -28.34 -22.38
CA SER A 82 53.70 -28.77 -21.45
C SER A 82 53.77 -27.67 -20.37
N GLY A 83 53.90 -27.93 -19.07
CA GLY A 83 55.09 -28.44 -18.40
C GLY A 83 55.75 -27.32 -17.57
N ALA A 84 55.70 -27.42 -16.25
CA ALA A 84 56.76 -27.05 -15.30
C ALA A 84 56.23 -27.14 -13.87
N ALA A 85 56.79 -28.08 -13.12
CA ALA A 85 56.61 -28.27 -11.69
C ALA A 85 57.34 -27.19 -10.88
N MET A 86 56.86 -26.91 -9.66
CA MET A 86 57.75 -26.92 -8.51
C MET A 86 57.01 -27.27 -7.21
N GLU A 87 57.70 -28.08 -6.42
CA GLU A 87 57.30 -28.79 -5.22
C GLU A 87 57.36 -27.95 -3.94
N GLY A 88 56.78 -28.53 -2.87
CA GLY A 88 57.05 -28.23 -1.46
C GLY A 88 55.74 -28.08 -0.69
N GLY A 89 55.21 -29.03 0.08
CA GLY A 89 55.85 -30.04 0.92
C GLY A 89 55.72 -29.61 2.39
N GLY A 90 54.96 -30.35 3.20
CA GLY A 90 54.98 -30.22 4.68
C GLY A 90 53.63 -30.36 5.37
N ALA A 91 53.50 -31.42 6.17
CA ALA A 91 52.29 -31.88 6.83
C ALA A 91 52.20 -31.52 8.32
N ALA A 92 51.00 -31.75 8.86
CA ALA A 92 50.65 -32.13 10.24
C ALA A 92 50.48 -31.03 11.31
N GLY A 93 49.36 -31.15 12.03
CA GLY A 93 49.06 -30.44 13.27
C GLY A 93 47.56 -30.41 13.58
N ALA A 94 47.01 -31.51 14.09
CA ALA A 94 45.72 -31.52 14.78
C ALA A 94 45.89 -30.94 16.18
N ASP A 95 44.96 -30.09 16.64
CA ASP A 95 44.25 -30.16 17.94
C ASP A 95 43.43 -28.87 18.18
N GLY A 96 42.37 -28.97 18.98
CA GLY A 96 41.87 -27.86 19.79
C GLY A 96 40.56 -27.22 19.34
N GLY A 97 39.45 -27.73 19.87
CA GLY A 97 38.12 -27.15 19.72
C GLY A 97 37.97 -25.73 20.26
N GLY A 98 37.09 -24.98 19.61
CA GLY A 98 36.60 -23.69 20.06
C GLY A 98 35.37 -23.34 19.24
N GLY A 99 34.20 -23.87 19.65
CA GLY A 99 32.90 -23.47 19.11
C GLY A 99 32.59 -22.03 19.50
N GLY A 100 33.27 -21.07 18.87
CA GLY A 100 32.87 -19.68 18.87
C GLY A 100 31.67 -19.55 17.96
N GLY A 101 30.48 -19.44 18.54
CA GLY A 101 29.32 -18.95 17.81
C GLY A 101 29.71 -17.63 17.16
N MET A 102 29.82 -17.61 15.83
CA MET A 102 30.12 -16.40 15.08
C MET A 102 28.92 -15.47 15.27
N GLU A 103 28.99 -14.55 16.25
CA GLU A 103 28.00 -13.49 16.39
C GLU A 103 28.00 -12.70 15.08
N THR A 104 26.98 -12.93 14.27
CA THR A 104 26.78 -12.19 13.03
C THR A 104 26.61 -10.72 13.39
N LYS A 105 27.54 -9.87 12.92
CA LYS A 105 27.50 -8.43 13.14
C LYS A 105 26.13 -7.88 12.70
N LYS A 106 25.38 -7.30 13.65
CA LYS A 106 24.06 -6.72 13.37
C LYS A 106 24.18 -5.47 12.50
N ILE A 107 23.17 -5.26 11.65
CA ILE A 107 23.02 -4.06 10.82
C ILE A 107 22.48 -2.92 11.70
N LYS A 108 23.19 -1.80 11.74
CA LYS A 108 22.83 -0.65 12.57
C LYS A 108 21.85 0.27 11.84
N ILE A 109 20.65 0.47 12.39
CA ILE A 109 19.66 1.43 11.92
C ILE A 109 19.75 2.69 12.78
N GLY A 110 20.27 3.77 12.22
CA GLY A 110 20.31 5.08 12.84
C GLY A 110 18.97 5.80 12.72
N VAL A 111 18.39 6.21 13.85
CA VAL A 111 17.17 7.00 13.93
C VAL A 111 17.57 8.44 14.27
N CYS A 112 17.72 9.25 13.23
CA CYS A 112 18.16 10.64 13.29
C CYS A 112 16.96 11.57 13.07
N VAL A 113 16.12 11.72 14.09
CA VAL A 113 14.91 12.54 14.06
C VAL A 113 14.73 13.21 15.42
N MET A 114 14.01 14.33 15.47
CA MET A 114 13.69 15.02 16.73
C MET A 114 12.99 14.05 17.70
N GLU A 115 13.35 14.06 18.99
CA GLU A 115 12.87 13.08 19.97
C GLU A 115 11.34 13.05 20.08
N LYS A 116 10.67 14.19 19.92
CA LYS A 116 9.19 14.30 19.89
C LYS A 116 8.53 13.41 18.83
N LYS A 117 9.27 13.00 17.78
CA LYS A 117 8.82 12.08 16.72
C LYS A 117 8.99 10.61 17.08
N VAL A 118 9.84 10.29 18.05
CA VAL A 118 10.08 8.94 18.58
C VAL A 118 9.25 8.71 19.85
N LYS A 119 9.31 9.66 20.79
CA LYS A 119 8.68 9.62 22.11
C LYS A 119 7.43 10.50 22.10
N CYS A 120 6.27 9.96 21.72
CA CYS A 120 5.01 10.71 21.86
C CYS A 120 4.47 10.56 23.29
N GLY A 121 4.77 11.52 24.19
CA GLY A 121 4.09 11.68 25.48
C GLY A 121 4.36 10.62 26.56
N PHE A 122 3.65 10.73 27.69
CA PHE A 122 3.80 9.87 28.89
C PHE A 122 3.51 8.38 28.63
N GLU A 123 2.80 8.03 27.55
CA GLU A 123 2.59 6.65 27.13
C GLU A 123 3.60 6.23 26.05
N VAL A 124 4.79 5.83 26.52
CA VAL A 124 5.95 5.41 25.70
C VAL A 124 5.63 4.21 24.77
N SER A 125 4.46 3.55 24.88
CA SER A 125 4.08 2.34 24.14
C SER A 125 3.38 2.59 22.77
N SER A 126 2.81 3.77 22.51
CA SER A 126 1.80 3.95 21.44
C SER A 126 2.27 4.66 20.16
N ALA A 127 3.51 5.15 20.10
CA ALA A 127 4.03 5.85 18.92
C ALA A 127 4.24 4.88 17.74
N PRO A 128 3.67 5.14 16.54
CA PRO A 128 3.83 4.29 15.35
C PRO A 128 5.28 3.94 15.03
N MET A 129 6.20 4.90 15.20
CA MET A 129 7.63 4.71 14.98
C MET A 129 8.18 3.61 15.90
N LYS A 130 7.90 3.68 17.21
CA LYS A 130 8.37 2.68 18.16
C LYS A 130 7.83 1.29 17.83
N GLN A 131 6.54 1.19 17.50
CA GLN A 131 5.92 -0.09 17.11
C GLN A 131 6.61 -0.75 15.91
N ILE A 132 7.08 0.03 14.94
CA ILE A 132 7.81 -0.47 13.77
C ILE A 132 9.27 -0.81 14.12
N LEU A 133 9.94 0.05 14.90
CA LEU A 133 11.33 -0.18 15.32
C LEU A 133 11.47 -1.41 16.23
N ASP A 134 10.56 -1.61 17.18
CA ASP A 134 10.53 -2.79 18.06
C ASP A 134 10.41 -4.08 17.22
N ARG A 135 9.58 -4.06 16.16
CA ARG A 135 9.43 -5.18 15.22
C ARG A 135 10.68 -5.43 14.40
N LEU A 136 11.34 -4.37 13.93
CA LEU A 136 12.63 -4.47 13.23
C LEU A 136 13.69 -5.11 14.12
N GLN A 137 13.79 -4.70 15.39
CA GLN A 137 14.72 -5.33 16.35
C GLN A 137 14.36 -6.79 16.64
N ALA A 138 13.06 -7.13 16.70
CA ALA A 138 12.59 -8.48 16.99
C ALA A 138 12.98 -9.53 15.93
N PHE A 139 13.32 -9.13 14.70
CA PHE A 139 13.86 -10.07 13.70
C PHE A 139 15.29 -10.53 14.03
N GLY A 140 16.03 -9.78 14.85
CA GLY A 140 17.33 -10.16 15.39
C GLY A 140 18.55 -9.71 14.58
N GLU A 141 18.39 -9.32 13.31
CA GLU A 141 19.51 -8.88 12.46
C GLU A 141 19.88 -7.40 12.66
N PHE A 142 19.00 -6.62 13.31
CA PHE A 142 19.13 -5.17 13.41
C PHE A 142 19.43 -4.69 14.84
N GLU A 143 20.26 -3.65 14.92
CA GLU A 143 20.47 -2.83 16.11
C GLU A 143 19.95 -1.42 15.83
N VAL A 144 18.98 -0.93 16.61
CA VAL A 144 18.41 0.42 16.44
C VAL A 144 19.17 1.40 17.34
N ILE A 145 19.70 2.47 16.75
CA ILE A 145 20.48 3.50 17.44
C ILE A 145 19.77 4.84 17.30
N HIS A 146 19.29 5.38 18.42
CA HIS A 146 18.70 6.72 18.46
C HIS A 146 19.80 7.78 18.61
N PHE A 147 19.83 8.79 17.75
CA PHE A 147 20.85 9.84 17.83
C PHE A 147 20.56 10.79 19.00
N GLY A 148 19.29 11.11 19.22
CA GLY A 148 18.84 12.03 20.28
C GLY A 148 19.04 13.50 19.93
N ASP A 149 18.26 14.37 20.56
CA ASP A 149 18.22 15.81 20.23
C ASP A 149 19.57 16.48 20.49
N LYS A 150 20.28 16.10 21.57
CA LYS A 150 21.61 16.64 21.88
C LYS A 150 22.59 16.43 20.72
N ALA A 151 22.70 15.20 20.21
CA ALA A 151 23.61 14.92 19.10
C ALA A 151 23.20 15.69 17.84
N ILE A 152 21.90 15.62 17.49
CA ILE A 152 21.36 16.23 16.28
C ILE A 152 21.57 17.75 16.28
N LEU A 153 21.29 18.43 17.40
CA LEU A 153 21.32 19.89 17.49
C LEU A 153 22.72 20.41 17.80
N GLU A 154 23.40 19.84 18.80
CA GLU A 154 24.60 20.44 19.40
C GLU A 154 25.90 19.85 18.86
N ASP A 155 25.96 18.52 18.70
CA ASP A 155 27.23 17.87 18.35
C ASP A 155 27.59 18.04 16.86
N PRO A 156 28.88 18.10 16.52
CA PRO A 156 29.35 18.05 15.14
C PRO A 156 29.11 16.65 14.54
N ILE A 157 28.86 16.58 13.22
CA ILE A 157 28.42 15.37 12.53
C ILE A 157 29.43 14.20 12.61
N GLU A 158 30.71 14.51 12.82
CA GLU A 158 31.77 13.52 12.98
C GLU A 158 31.60 12.70 14.26
N ARG A 159 30.96 13.28 15.29
CA ARG A 159 30.69 12.64 16.59
C ARG A 159 29.36 11.90 16.63
N TRP A 160 28.53 12.04 15.60
CA TRP A 160 27.24 11.35 15.55
C TRP A 160 27.44 9.83 15.47
N PRO A 161 26.48 9.03 15.99
CA PRO A 161 26.58 7.58 15.94
C PRO A 161 26.76 7.06 14.51
N ILE A 162 27.54 6.00 14.34
CA ILE A 162 27.73 5.34 13.03
C ILE A 162 26.62 4.32 12.82
N CYS A 163 25.93 4.40 11.68
CA CYS A 163 24.92 3.43 11.27
C CYS A 163 25.12 2.95 9.83
N ASP A 164 24.56 1.78 9.52
CA ASP A 164 24.55 1.23 8.18
C ASP A 164 23.34 1.77 7.39
N CYS A 165 22.18 1.82 8.03
CA CYS A 165 20.95 2.39 7.47
C CYS A 165 20.55 3.64 8.25
N LEU A 166 19.98 4.64 7.58
CA LEU A 166 19.56 5.91 8.19
C LEU A 166 18.07 6.15 7.95
N ILE A 167 17.34 6.33 9.06
CA ILE A 167 16.00 6.91 9.10
C ILE A 167 16.15 8.35 9.57
N ALA A 168 15.91 9.29 8.66
CA ALA A 168 16.01 10.71 8.90
C ALA A 168 14.95 11.45 8.09
N PHE A 169 14.26 12.39 8.72
CA PHE A 169 13.29 13.22 8.04
C PHE A 169 13.07 14.55 8.76
N TYR A 170 12.78 15.59 7.99
CA TYR A 170 12.53 16.92 8.50
C TYR A 170 11.31 16.95 9.42
N SER A 171 11.43 17.76 10.47
CA SER A 171 10.31 18.29 11.22
C SER A 171 10.70 19.65 11.79
N SER A 172 9.74 20.46 12.22
CA SER A 172 10.03 21.78 12.79
C SER A 172 11.14 21.72 13.86
N GLY A 173 12.22 22.46 13.62
CA GLY A 173 13.44 22.52 14.44
C GLY A 173 14.55 21.53 14.08
N TYR A 174 14.35 20.66 13.09
CA TYR A 174 15.33 19.66 12.65
C TYR A 174 16.35 20.26 11.67
N PRO A 175 17.67 20.10 11.89
CA PRO A 175 18.71 20.62 11.01
C PRO A 175 18.96 19.67 9.83
N LEU A 176 18.16 19.80 8.77
CA LEU A 176 18.22 18.91 7.59
C LEU A 176 19.60 18.94 6.93
N GLU A 177 20.22 20.11 6.83
CA GLU A 177 21.55 20.30 6.23
C GLU A 177 22.65 19.55 7.00
N LYS A 178 22.53 19.44 8.34
CA LYS A 178 23.46 18.61 9.14
C LYS A 178 23.27 17.13 8.84
N ALA A 179 22.03 16.69 8.67
CA ALA A 179 21.74 15.29 8.33
C ALA A 179 22.26 14.93 6.93
N GLU A 180 22.15 15.86 5.97
CA GLU A 180 22.71 15.72 4.62
C GLU A 180 24.24 15.59 4.67
N ALA A 181 24.90 16.48 5.41
CA ALA A 181 26.35 16.44 5.59
C ALA A 181 26.80 15.14 6.27
N TYR A 182 26.06 14.66 7.28
CA TYR A 182 26.29 13.35 7.89
C TYR A 182 26.15 12.20 6.88
N ALA A 183 25.08 12.21 6.07
CA ALA A 183 24.84 11.18 5.07
C ALA A 183 25.94 11.18 4.00
N ALA A 184 26.43 12.34 3.58
CA ALA A 184 27.56 12.46 2.66
C ALA A 184 28.87 11.94 3.28
N LEU A 185 29.11 12.22 4.57
CA LEU A 185 30.30 11.77 5.30
C LEU A 185 30.32 10.26 5.54
N ARG A 186 29.20 9.69 6.02
CA ARG A 186 29.12 8.29 6.50
C ARG A 186 28.56 7.32 5.47
N LYS A 187 27.90 7.81 4.41
CA LYS A 187 27.30 7.03 3.31
C LYS A 187 26.41 5.85 3.78
N PRO A 188 25.49 6.06 4.75
CA PRO A 188 24.52 5.03 5.11
C PRO A 188 23.53 4.80 3.95
N PHE A 189 22.81 3.68 3.97
CA PHE A 189 21.61 3.53 3.13
C PHE A 189 20.49 4.40 3.72
N VAL A 190 20.06 5.43 2.98
CA VAL A 190 19.04 6.38 3.44
C VAL A 190 17.68 5.96 2.90
N ILE A 191 16.71 5.68 3.79
CA ILE A 191 15.37 5.22 3.37
C ILE A 191 14.54 6.31 2.67
N ASN A 192 14.69 7.55 3.15
CA ASN A 192 14.07 8.75 2.61
C ASN A 192 15.19 9.71 2.27
N GLU A 193 15.48 9.90 0.98
CA GLU A 193 16.50 10.84 0.53
C GLU A 193 16.27 12.21 1.17
N LEU A 194 17.36 12.86 1.59
CA LEU A 194 17.32 14.06 2.43
C LEU A 194 17.09 15.33 1.61
N GLU A 195 17.84 15.51 0.51
CA GLU A 195 17.72 16.70 -0.35
C GLU A 195 16.29 16.92 -0.88
N PRO A 196 15.57 15.87 -1.33
CA PRO A 196 14.21 16.04 -1.79
C PRO A 196 13.24 16.50 -0.70
N GLN A 197 13.59 16.46 0.58
CA GLN A 197 12.68 16.91 1.64
C GLN A 197 12.52 18.44 1.64
N HIS A 198 13.53 19.19 1.18
CA HIS A 198 13.40 20.64 1.01
C HIS A 198 12.26 21.02 0.06
N LEU A 199 11.98 20.20 -0.96
CA LEU A 199 10.92 20.48 -1.93
C LEU A 199 9.51 20.31 -1.36
N LEU A 200 9.35 19.51 -0.29
CA LEU A 200 8.04 19.25 0.34
C LEU A 200 7.46 20.47 1.05
N HIS A 201 8.31 21.46 1.37
CA HIS A 201 7.90 22.72 2.01
C HIS A 201 7.37 23.77 1.03
N ASP A 202 7.47 23.53 -0.29
CA ASP A 202 6.95 24.42 -1.32
C ASP A 202 5.98 23.66 -2.21
N ARG A 203 4.68 23.93 -2.02
CA ARG A 203 3.60 23.25 -2.77
C ARG A 203 3.75 23.43 -4.28
N ARG A 204 4.39 24.51 -4.74
CA ARG A 204 4.64 24.72 -6.17
C ARG A 204 5.58 23.66 -6.72
N LYS A 205 6.69 23.43 -6.01
CA LYS A 205 7.68 22.40 -6.37
C LYS A 205 7.09 20.99 -6.26
N VAL A 206 6.21 20.75 -5.28
CA VAL A 206 5.47 19.49 -5.17
C VAL A 206 4.62 19.24 -6.43
N TYR A 207 3.84 20.24 -6.88
CA TYR A 207 2.96 20.11 -8.04
C TYR A 207 3.76 19.95 -9.34
N GLU A 208 4.80 20.77 -9.55
CA GLU A 208 5.72 20.63 -10.67
C GLU A 208 6.36 19.24 -10.73
N ARG A 209 6.71 18.67 -9.57
CA ARG A 209 7.29 17.32 -9.47
C ARG A 209 6.28 16.25 -9.81
N LEU A 210 5.04 16.37 -9.35
CA LEU A 210 3.96 15.43 -9.68
C LEU A 210 3.69 15.41 -11.19
N GLU A 211 3.54 16.59 -11.81
CA GLU A 211 3.30 16.69 -13.25
C GLU A 211 4.46 16.16 -14.09
N ARG A 212 5.70 16.44 -13.70
CA ARG A 212 6.90 15.91 -14.39
C ARG A 212 6.93 14.38 -14.42
N PHE A 213 6.33 13.71 -13.44
CA PHE A 213 6.22 12.25 -13.36
C PHE A 213 4.88 11.72 -13.92
N GLY A 214 4.05 12.58 -14.52
CA GLY A 214 2.76 12.19 -15.07
C GLY A 214 1.73 11.80 -14.01
N ILE A 215 1.91 12.23 -12.77
CA ILE A 215 0.99 11.96 -11.67
C ILE A 215 -0.16 12.99 -11.73
N PRO A 216 -1.43 12.57 -11.87
CA PRO A 216 -2.54 13.49 -11.99
C PRO A 216 -2.72 14.34 -10.73
N VAL A 217 -2.89 15.65 -10.93
CA VAL A 217 -3.23 16.65 -9.91
C VAL A 217 -4.48 17.42 -10.35
N PRO A 218 -5.24 18.06 -9.44
CA PRO A 218 -6.31 18.98 -9.82
C PRO A 218 -5.74 20.09 -10.72
N ARG A 219 -6.54 20.59 -11.66
CA ARG A 219 -6.14 21.75 -12.47
C ARG A 219 -5.84 22.93 -11.55
N TYR A 220 -4.71 23.60 -11.76
CA TYR A 220 -4.23 24.62 -10.84
C TYR A 220 -3.48 25.75 -11.55
N ALA A 221 -3.27 26.87 -10.85
CA ALA A 221 -2.41 27.97 -11.25
C ALA A 221 -1.73 28.62 -10.04
N PHE A 222 -0.52 29.15 -10.25
CA PHE A 222 0.25 29.83 -9.21
C PHE A 222 0.10 31.34 -9.30
N VAL A 223 -0.08 31.98 -8.14
CA VAL A 223 -0.07 33.43 -7.99
C VAL A 223 1.04 33.81 -7.03
N ASN A 224 2.14 34.31 -7.57
CA ASN A 224 3.32 34.71 -6.81
C ASN A 224 3.32 36.22 -6.61
N ARG A 225 3.25 36.67 -5.35
CA ARG A 225 3.37 38.08 -4.96
C ARG A 225 4.71 38.28 -4.26
N GLY A 226 5.47 39.29 -4.68
CA GLY A 226 6.70 39.74 -4.04
C GLY A 226 6.47 40.54 -2.76
N PHE A 227 5.29 41.16 -2.62
CA PHE A 227 4.85 41.87 -1.42
C PHE A 227 3.31 41.82 -1.27
N PRO A 228 2.78 42.02 -0.05
CA PRO A 228 1.33 42.02 0.19
C PRO A 228 0.60 43.02 -0.70
N TYR A 229 -0.55 42.60 -1.25
CA TYR A 229 -1.42 43.41 -2.12
C TYR A 229 -0.77 43.89 -3.43
N GLN A 230 0.32 43.25 -3.87
CA GLN A 230 0.87 43.50 -5.21
C GLN A 230 -0.18 43.22 -6.28
N GLU A 231 -0.55 44.22 -7.08
CA GLU A 231 -1.38 44.05 -8.26
C GLU A 231 -0.60 43.28 -9.35
N LEU A 232 -1.26 42.32 -9.97
CA LEU A 232 -0.66 41.45 -10.99
C LEU A 232 -1.54 41.48 -12.24
N GLU A 233 -0.98 41.91 -13.36
CA GLU A 233 -1.72 42.04 -14.64
C GLU A 233 -2.35 40.73 -15.10
N TYR A 234 -1.75 39.59 -14.74
CA TYR A 234 -2.22 38.26 -15.11
C TYR A 234 -3.23 37.67 -14.11
N PHE A 235 -3.61 38.40 -13.07
CA PHE A 235 -4.54 37.94 -12.04
C PHE A 235 -5.80 38.82 -12.00
N VAL A 236 -6.94 38.25 -12.37
CA VAL A 236 -8.24 38.92 -12.31
C VAL A 236 -9.12 38.20 -11.29
N GLU A 237 -9.83 38.96 -10.46
CA GLU A 237 -10.83 38.44 -9.53
C GLU A 237 -12.18 39.07 -9.84
N GLU A 238 -13.13 38.23 -10.22
CA GLU A 238 -14.54 38.58 -10.41
C GLU A 238 -15.39 37.96 -9.29
N GLU A 239 -16.72 38.18 -9.34
CA GLU A 239 -17.62 37.71 -8.28
C GLU A 239 -17.56 36.19 -8.07
N ASP A 240 -17.60 35.41 -9.15
CA ASP A 240 -17.73 33.94 -9.11
C ASP A 240 -16.53 33.19 -9.71
N PHE A 241 -15.45 33.88 -10.06
CA PHE A 241 -14.22 33.24 -10.51
C PHE A 241 -12.97 34.07 -10.24
N VAL A 242 -11.83 33.38 -10.26
CA VAL A 242 -10.52 34.02 -10.48
C VAL A 242 -9.96 33.58 -11.82
N GLU A 243 -9.19 34.44 -12.46
CA GLU A 243 -8.49 34.14 -13.70
C GLU A 243 -6.99 34.37 -13.50
N VAL A 244 -6.19 33.34 -13.79
CA VAL A 244 -4.73 33.37 -13.64
C VAL A 244 -4.10 33.00 -14.97
N HIS A 245 -3.35 33.92 -15.59
CA HIS A 245 -2.77 33.71 -16.93
C HIS A 245 -3.79 33.25 -17.98
N GLY A 246 -5.00 33.84 -17.98
CA GLY A 246 -6.08 33.46 -18.89
C GLY A 246 -6.86 32.19 -18.49
N GLN A 247 -6.42 31.47 -17.44
CA GLN A 247 -7.11 30.28 -16.95
C GLN A 247 -8.13 30.63 -15.87
N ARG A 248 -9.41 30.39 -16.15
CA ARG A 248 -10.50 30.64 -15.19
C ARG A 248 -10.71 29.50 -14.20
N PHE A 249 -10.90 29.84 -12.95
CA PHE A 249 -11.27 28.95 -11.86
C PHE A 249 -12.60 29.45 -11.28
N TRP A 250 -13.68 28.79 -11.69
CA TRP A 250 -15.02 29.08 -11.20
C TRP A 250 -15.18 28.59 -9.76
N LYS A 251 -15.94 29.33 -8.96
CA LYS A 251 -16.34 28.86 -7.64
C LYS A 251 -17.27 27.63 -7.78
N PRO A 252 -17.08 26.55 -7.00
CA PRO A 252 -16.07 26.46 -5.95
C PRO A 252 -14.65 26.20 -6.48
N PHE A 253 -13.68 26.89 -5.88
CA PHE A 253 -12.25 26.64 -6.08
C PHE A 253 -11.53 26.66 -4.73
N VAL A 254 -10.34 26.07 -4.69
CA VAL A 254 -9.49 25.99 -3.49
C VAL A 254 -8.31 26.94 -3.64
N GLU A 255 -7.96 27.64 -2.58
CA GLU A 255 -6.77 28.48 -2.47
C GLU A 255 -5.85 27.94 -1.38
N LYS A 256 -4.63 27.52 -1.75
CA LYS A 256 -3.62 26.99 -0.83
C LYS A 256 -2.44 27.95 -0.71
N PRO A 257 -1.93 28.24 0.49
CA PRO A 257 -0.64 28.94 0.64
C PRO A 257 0.46 28.15 -0.05
N VAL A 258 1.42 28.83 -0.69
CA VAL A 258 2.56 28.13 -1.34
C VAL A 258 3.43 27.38 -0.34
N HIS A 259 3.46 27.80 0.92
CA HIS A 259 4.19 27.13 1.99
C HIS A 259 3.48 25.84 2.42
N GLY A 260 4.16 24.69 2.31
CA GLY A 260 3.60 23.36 2.58
C GLY A 260 3.14 23.14 4.02
N ASP A 261 3.83 23.74 5.00
CA ASP A 261 3.41 23.65 6.41
C ASP A 261 2.33 24.66 6.82
N ASP A 262 1.94 25.57 5.92
CA ASP A 262 0.77 26.40 6.15
C ASP A 262 -0.49 25.62 5.71
N HIS A 263 -1.38 25.41 6.67
CA HIS A 263 -2.59 24.61 6.54
C HIS A 263 -3.85 25.48 6.47
N SER A 264 -3.73 26.82 6.38
CA SER A 264 -4.85 27.74 6.18
C SER A 264 -5.29 27.71 4.71
N ILE A 265 -6.06 26.68 4.37
CA ILE A 265 -6.55 26.42 3.02
C ILE A 265 -7.98 26.96 2.91
N MET A 266 -8.25 27.76 1.88
CA MET A 266 -9.56 28.37 1.69
C MET A 266 -10.33 27.68 0.57
N ILE A 267 -11.65 27.59 0.71
CA ILE A 267 -12.56 27.13 -0.34
C ILE A 267 -13.63 28.21 -0.51
N TYR A 268 -13.70 28.80 -1.69
CA TYR A 268 -14.66 29.87 -1.99
C TYR A 268 -15.88 29.30 -2.68
N TYR A 269 -17.09 29.63 -2.22
CA TYR A 269 -18.33 29.10 -2.79
C TYR A 269 -19.00 30.10 -3.74
N PRO A 270 -19.70 29.62 -4.78
CA PRO A 270 -20.34 30.50 -5.75
C PRO A 270 -21.53 31.24 -5.14
N SER A 271 -21.85 32.41 -5.68
CA SER A 271 -23.03 33.20 -5.30
C SER A 271 -24.33 32.38 -5.44
N SER A 272 -24.41 31.47 -6.42
CA SER A 272 -25.54 30.54 -6.60
C SER A 272 -25.76 29.57 -5.43
N ALA A 273 -24.73 29.32 -4.62
CA ALA A 273 -24.78 28.49 -3.42
C ALA A 273 -24.79 29.31 -2.12
N GLY A 274 -25.06 30.62 -2.21
CA GLY A 274 -25.07 31.55 -1.07
C GLY A 274 -23.75 32.30 -0.86
N GLY A 275 -22.71 32.00 -1.64
CA GLY A 275 -21.39 32.60 -1.50
C GLY A 275 -20.66 32.17 -0.22
N GLY A 276 -19.71 32.99 0.20
CA GLY A 276 -18.90 32.75 1.39
C GLY A 276 -17.66 31.90 1.14
N MET A 277 -16.93 31.62 2.21
CA MET A 277 -15.65 30.92 2.18
C MET A 277 -15.56 29.94 3.36
N LYS A 278 -14.95 28.78 3.15
CA LYS A 278 -14.61 27.84 4.21
C LYS A 278 -13.10 27.79 4.40
N GLU A 279 -12.66 28.11 5.61
CA GLU A 279 -11.26 28.02 6.02
C GLU A 279 -11.04 26.64 6.63
N LEU A 280 -10.12 25.87 6.06
CA LEU A 280 -9.57 24.66 6.63
C LEU A 280 -8.34 25.04 7.46
N PHE A 281 -8.17 24.38 8.60
CA PHE A 281 -7.02 24.63 9.47
C PHE A 281 -6.56 23.34 10.16
N ARG A 282 -5.33 23.38 10.68
CA ARG A 282 -4.81 22.29 11.51
C ARG A 282 -5.73 22.10 12.71
N LYS A 283 -6.18 20.86 12.92
CA LYS A 283 -7.22 20.51 13.89
C LYS A 283 -6.99 21.13 15.27
N VAL A 284 -8.01 21.82 15.76
CA VAL A 284 -8.09 22.36 17.13
C VAL A 284 -9.30 21.72 17.79
N GLY A 285 -9.06 20.88 18.80
CA GLY A 285 -10.13 20.12 19.44
C GLY A 285 -10.89 19.18 18.49
N ASN A 286 -12.19 19.44 18.30
CA ASN A 286 -13.07 18.70 17.38
C ASN A 286 -13.31 19.42 16.05
N ARG A 287 -12.60 20.52 15.77
CA ARG A 287 -12.77 21.32 14.55
C ARG A 287 -11.59 21.16 13.61
N SER A 288 -11.88 21.24 12.32
CA SER A 288 -10.93 21.12 11.20
C SER A 288 -11.20 22.11 10.06
N SER A 289 -12.34 22.81 10.12
CA SER A 289 -12.65 23.93 9.26
C SER A 289 -13.70 24.82 9.91
N GLU A 290 -13.90 26.01 9.35
CA GLU A 290 -14.95 26.96 9.70
C GLU A 290 -15.51 27.63 8.44
N PHE A 291 -16.79 28.00 8.46
CA PHE A 291 -17.45 28.66 7.34
C PHE A 291 -17.71 30.11 7.68
N HIS A 292 -17.33 31.01 6.77
CA HIS A 292 -17.43 32.45 6.88
C HIS A 292 -18.34 32.97 5.76
N PRO A 293 -19.63 33.28 6.04
CA PRO A 293 -20.60 33.66 5.01
C PRO A 293 -20.27 35.00 4.35
N ASP A 294 -19.63 35.91 5.09
CA ASP A 294 -19.36 37.28 4.64
C ASP A 294 -18.05 37.42 3.86
N VAL A 295 -17.19 36.39 3.88
CA VAL A 295 -15.89 36.42 3.20
C VAL A 295 -16.05 35.84 1.81
N ARG A 296 -15.92 36.69 0.78
CA ARG A 296 -16.11 36.30 -0.63
C ARG A 296 -14.91 36.57 -1.54
N ARG A 297 -13.96 37.36 -1.04
CA ARG A 297 -12.77 37.79 -1.77
C ARG A 297 -11.56 36.95 -1.38
N VAL A 298 -10.69 36.70 -2.34
CA VAL A 298 -9.46 35.92 -2.17
C VAL A 298 -8.40 36.68 -1.38
N ARG A 299 -7.47 35.96 -0.76
CA ARG A 299 -6.37 36.59 0.00
C ARG A 299 -5.40 37.29 -0.95
N ARG A 300 -4.77 38.36 -0.48
CA ARG A 300 -3.86 39.21 -1.27
C ARG A 300 -2.50 39.42 -0.61
N GLU A 301 -2.32 38.94 0.61
CA GLU A 301 -1.17 39.18 1.47
C GLU A 301 0.05 38.34 1.08
N GLY A 302 -0.18 37.19 0.43
CA GLY A 302 0.86 36.23 0.10
C GLY A 302 0.76 35.64 -1.31
N SER A 303 1.50 34.57 -1.50
CA SER A 303 1.48 33.75 -2.71
C SER A 303 0.62 32.50 -2.49
N TYR A 304 -0.18 32.15 -3.48
CA TYR A 304 -1.16 31.06 -3.38
C TYR A 304 -1.20 30.19 -4.63
N ILE A 305 -1.68 28.96 -4.46
CA ILE A 305 -2.12 28.06 -5.52
C ILE A 305 -3.64 28.15 -5.57
N TYR A 306 -4.18 28.47 -6.73
CA TYR A 306 -5.61 28.33 -7.01
C TYR A 306 -5.81 27.02 -7.75
N GLU A 307 -6.69 26.16 -7.26
CA GLU A 307 -6.98 24.87 -7.89
C GLU A 307 -8.48 24.61 -7.98
N GLU A 308 -8.85 23.79 -8.96
CA GLU A 308 -10.21 23.32 -9.13
C GLU A 308 -10.68 22.51 -7.92
N PHE A 309 -11.88 22.81 -7.44
CA PHE A 309 -12.47 22.05 -6.35
C PHE A 309 -12.96 20.69 -6.87
N MET A 310 -12.44 19.60 -6.29
CA MET A 310 -12.82 18.24 -6.68
C MET A 310 -13.96 17.71 -5.78
N PRO A 311 -15.18 17.44 -6.28
CA PRO A 311 -16.26 16.88 -5.49
C PRO A 311 -16.01 15.39 -5.19
N THR A 312 -15.50 15.08 -3.98
CA THR A 312 -15.14 13.71 -3.57
C THR A 312 -16.24 12.95 -2.82
N GLY A 313 -17.44 13.52 -2.69
CA GLY A 313 -18.51 12.93 -1.86
C GLY A 313 -18.23 13.00 -0.36
N GLY A 314 -17.35 13.90 0.09
CA GLY A 314 -17.16 14.22 1.51
C GLY A 314 -16.14 13.34 2.24
N THR A 315 -15.29 12.60 1.51
CA THR A 315 -14.18 11.84 2.09
C THR A 315 -12.84 12.19 1.44
N ASP A 316 -11.79 12.22 2.24
CA ASP A 316 -10.41 12.35 1.76
C ASP A 316 -9.73 10.99 1.93
N VAL A 317 -9.07 10.49 0.88
CA VAL A 317 -8.25 9.28 0.96
C VAL A 317 -6.83 9.67 1.32
N LYS A 318 -6.30 9.11 2.40
CA LYS A 318 -4.89 9.20 2.77
C LYS A 318 -4.18 7.94 2.39
N VAL A 319 -3.04 8.09 1.71
CA VAL A 319 -2.21 6.98 1.27
C VAL A 319 -0.85 7.05 1.96
N TYR A 320 -0.36 5.89 2.37
CA TYR A 320 0.88 5.72 3.12
C TYR A 320 1.71 4.62 2.45
N THR A 321 2.82 5.01 1.85
CA THR A 321 3.76 4.10 1.19
C THR A 321 4.86 3.66 2.15
N VAL A 322 5.32 2.43 1.97
CA VAL A 322 6.56 1.92 2.59
C VAL A 322 7.27 1.14 1.49
N GLY A 323 8.23 1.78 0.85
CA GLY A 323 8.77 1.36 -0.44
C GLY A 323 7.75 1.54 -1.59
N PRO A 324 8.22 1.36 -2.84
CA PRO A 324 7.40 1.54 -4.03
C PRO A 324 6.30 0.48 -4.20
N GLU A 325 6.45 -0.70 -3.58
CA GLU A 325 5.58 -1.86 -3.83
C GLU A 325 4.51 -2.07 -2.74
N TYR A 326 4.47 -1.22 -1.71
CA TYR A 326 3.46 -1.28 -0.66
C TYR A 326 2.83 0.09 -0.41
N ALA A 327 1.50 0.11 -0.39
CA ALA A 327 0.70 1.28 -0.06
C ALA A 327 -0.52 0.86 0.78
N HIS A 328 -0.68 1.51 1.93
CA HIS A 328 -1.88 1.45 2.76
C HIS A 328 -2.73 2.68 2.52
N ALA A 329 -4.05 2.52 2.47
CA ALA A 329 -4.96 3.64 2.33
C ALA A 329 -6.13 3.59 3.32
N GLU A 330 -6.48 4.77 3.81
CA GLU A 330 -7.59 4.99 4.73
C GLU A 330 -8.30 6.28 4.34
N ALA A 331 -9.63 6.28 4.39
CA ALA A 331 -10.44 7.47 4.21
C ALA A 331 -10.80 8.07 5.56
N ARG A 332 -10.93 9.40 5.57
CA ARG A 332 -11.51 10.16 6.67
C ARG A 332 -12.61 11.07 6.15
N LYS A 333 -13.46 11.56 7.04
CA LYS A 333 -14.40 12.64 6.71
C LYS A 333 -13.60 13.86 6.25
N SER A 334 -13.97 14.39 5.08
CA SER A 334 -13.36 15.58 4.54
C SER A 334 -13.67 16.79 5.42
N PRO A 335 -12.70 17.67 5.71
CA PRO A 335 -12.97 18.89 6.47
C PRO A 335 -13.95 19.81 5.73
N VAL A 336 -14.13 19.64 4.42
CA VAL A 336 -15.04 20.45 3.58
C VAL A 336 -16.51 20.29 3.96
N VAL A 337 -16.89 19.20 4.63
CA VAL A 337 -18.30 18.92 4.98
C VAL A 337 -18.83 19.94 6.00
N ASP A 338 -18.67 19.70 7.30
CA ASP A 338 -19.15 20.59 8.38
C ASP A 338 -18.01 21.10 9.27
N GLY A 339 -16.76 20.70 8.98
CA GLY A 339 -15.59 21.01 9.78
C GLY A 339 -15.48 20.23 11.09
N VAL A 340 -16.44 19.38 11.45
CA VAL A 340 -16.44 18.59 12.68
C VAL A 340 -15.73 17.26 12.47
N VAL A 341 -14.70 17.03 13.28
CA VAL A 341 -13.91 15.80 13.27
C VAL A 341 -14.75 14.67 13.86
N MET A 342 -15.03 13.64 13.05
CA MET A 342 -15.73 12.45 13.50
C MET A 342 -14.81 11.62 14.41
N ARG A 343 -15.27 11.32 15.63
CA ARG A 343 -14.52 10.54 16.62
C ARG A 343 -15.30 9.29 17.03
N ASN A 344 -14.58 8.21 17.32
CA ASN A 344 -15.15 6.98 17.89
C ASN A 344 -15.41 7.15 19.40
N HIS A 345 -15.92 6.10 20.06
CA HIS A 345 -16.18 6.10 21.50
C HIS A 345 -14.91 6.33 22.34
N ASP A 346 -13.73 5.97 21.84
CA ASP A 346 -12.43 6.24 22.48
C ASP A 346 -11.90 7.66 22.23
N GLY A 347 -12.66 8.52 21.56
CA GLY A 347 -12.23 9.86 21.19
C GLY A 347 -11.19 9.91 20.05
N LYS A 348 -10.87 8.79 19.39
CA LYS A 348 -9.97 8.74 18.23
C LYS A 348 -10.72 9.10 16.96
N GLU A 349 -10.05 9.77 16.02
CA GLU A 349 -10.64 10.09 14.71
C GLU A 349 -11.06 8.82 13.96
N VAL A 350 -12.27 8.80 13.44
CA VAL A 350 -12.80 7.68 12.65
C VAL A 350 -12.10 7.63 11.30
N ARG A 351 -11.65 6.43 10.93
CA ARG A 351 -10.96 6.13 9.68
C ARG A 351 -11.58 4.88 9.07
N TYR A 352 -11.73 4.88 7.76
CA TYR A 352 -12.30 3.76 7.01
C TYR A 352 -11.21 3.14 6.13
N PRO A 353 -11.01 1.81 6.15
CA PRO A 353 -10.05 1.19 5.26
C PRO A 353 -10.45 1.43 3.81
N VAL A 354 -9.48 1.76 2.97
CA VAL A 354 -9.67 1.99 1.53
C VAL A 354 -8.85 0.99 0.75
N LEU A 355 -9.49 0.28 -0.17
CA LEU A 355 -8.79 -0.49 -1.18
C LEU A 355 -8.41 0.45 -2.32
N LEU A 356 -7.11 0.51 -2.62
CA LEU A 356 -6.59 1.21 -3.79
C LEU A 356 -6.85 0.36 -5.04
N THR A 357 -7.31 1.03 -6.10
CA THR A 357 -7.39 0.47 -7.45
C THR A 357 -5.97 0.19 -7.99
N PRO A 358 -5.82 -0.66 -9.03
CA PRO A 358 -4.51 -0.88 -9.66
C PRO A 358 -3.83 0.42 -10.11
N ASN A 359 -4.60 1.37 -10.67
CA ASN A 359 -4.08 2.67 -11.10
C ASN A 359 -3.59 3.51 -9.91
N GLU A 360 -4.30 3.48 -8.78
CA GLU A 360 -3.87 4.22 -7.57
C GLU A 360 -2.67 3.56 -6.89
N LYS A 361 -2.52 2.23 -6.99
CA LYS A 361 -1.30 1.55 -6.54
C LYS A 361 -0.10 1.95 -7.38
N GLN A 362 -0.25 1.99 -8.70
CA GLN A 362 0.78 2.52 -9.58
C GLN A 362 1.08 3.98 -9.26
N MET A 363 0.06 4.81 -9.05
CA MET A 363 0.24 6.20 -8.64
C MET A 363 1.02 6.33 -7.33
N SER A 364 0.72 5.47 -6.34
CA SER A 364 1.44 5.42 -5.06
C SER A 364 2.92 5.08 -5.24
N ARG A 365 3.21 4.12 -6.14
CA ARG A 365 4.57 3.77 -6.55
C ARG A 365 5.29 4.95 -7.19
N GLU A 366 4.65 5.63 -8.14
CA GLU A 366 5.23 6.81 -8.80
C GLU A 366 5.47 7.96 -7.81
N VAL A 367 4.56 8.22 -6.86
CA VAL A 367 4.79 9.23 -5.80
C VAL A 367 6.02 8.87 -4.96
N CYS A 368 6.14 7.61 -4.50
CA CYS A 368 7.29 7.16 -3.73
C CYS A 368 8.62 7.40 -4.50
N LEU A 369 8.65 7.03 -5.78
CA LEU A 369 9.84 7.17 -6.64
C LEU A 369 10.13 8.64 -7.00
N ALA A 370 9.11 9.42 -7.33
CA ALA A 370 9.24 10.81 -7.76
C ALA A 370 9.86 11.69 -6.67
N PHE A 371 9.42 11.49 -5.42
CA PHE A 371 9.89 12.24 -4.26
C PHE A 371 11.08 11.55 -3.55
N ARG A 372 11.45 10.34 -3.98
CA ARG A 372 12.50 9.51 -3.37
C ARG A 372 12.30 9.35 -1.84
N GLN A 373 11.05 9.25 -1.44
CA GLN A 373 10.63 9.07 -0.06
C GLN A 373 10.16 7.62 0.08
N GLY A 374 11.02 6.74 0.62
CA GLY A 374 10.67 5.33 0.83
C GLY A 374 9.46 5.19 1.75
N VAL A 375 9.37 5.98 2.81
CA VAL A 375 8.15 6.14 3.61
C VAL A 375 7.52 7.48 3.27
N CYS A 376 6.36 7.47 2.62
CA CYS A 376 5.70 8.70 2.17
C CYS A 376 4.18 8.67 2.39
N GLY A 377 3.64 9.73 2.99
CA GLY A 377 2.22 10.01 3.05
C GLY A 377 1.78 11.03 2.01
N PHE A 378 0.64 10.82 1.37
CA PHE A 378 0.03 11.78 0.44
C PHE A 378 -1.50 11.67 0.46
N ASP A 379 -2.16 12.73 0.00
CA ASP A 379 -3.62 12.81 -0.04
C ASP A 379 -4.12 12.67 -1.47
N LEU A 380 -5.20 11.89 -1.61
CA LEU A 380 -5.78 11.47 -2.87
C LEU A 380 -7.27 11.82 -2.89
N LEU A 381 -7.70 12.49 -3.97
CA LEU A 381 -9.07 12.87 -4.24
C LEU A 381 -9.63 11.95 -5.33
N ARG A 382 -10.70 11.21 -5.02
CA ARG A 382 -11.45 10.41 -6.00
C ARG A 382 -12.61 11.24 -6.53
N CYS A 383 -12.63 11.49 -7.83
CA CYS A 383 -13.66 12.28 -8.49
C CYS A 383 -13.94 11.74 -9.89
N GLU A 384 -15.22 11.50 -10.21
CA GLU A 384 -15.67 11.06 -11.54
C GLU A 384 -14.90 9.85 -12.11
N GLY A 385 -14.62 8.85 -11.27
CA GLY A 385 -13.89 7.63 -11.68
C GLY A 385 -12.37 7.83 -11.91
N ARG A 386 -11.85 9.02 -11.60
CA ARG A 386 -10.42 9.35 -11.61
C ARG A 386 -9.92 9.64 -10.21
N SER A 387 -8.59 9.63 -10.06
CA SER A 387 -7.92 9.91 -8.80
C SER A 387 -6.83 10.96 -9.03
N TYR A 388 -6.72 11.91 -8.10
CA TYR A 388 -5.79 13.04 -8.20
C TYR A 388 -5.03 13.18 -6.88
N VAL A 389 -3.73 13.41 -6.94
CA VAL A 389 -2.92 13.76 -5.77
C VAL A 389 -3.09 15.25 -5.50
N CYS A 390 -3.43 15.63 -4.27
CA CYS A 390 -3.63 17.04 -3.91
C CYS A 390 -2.61 17.57 -2.89
N ASP A 391 -1.88 16.67 -2.22
CA ASP A 391 -0.87 17.00 -1.21
C ASP A 391 0.13 15.83 -1.01
N VAL A 392 1.41 16.13 -0.82
CA VAL A 392 2.46 15.14 -0.53
C VAL A 392 3.23 15.60 0.72
N ASN A 393 3.21 14.77 1.76
CA ASN A 393 3.67 15.15 3.10
C ASN A 393 5.08 14.63 3.45
N GLY A 394 5.66 13.75 2.62
CA GLY A 394 6.87 13.01 2.98
C GLY A 394 6.62 12.04 4.13
N TRP A 395 7.54 11.96 5.10
CA TRP A 395 7.51 10.94 6.15
C TRP A 395 6.20 10.94 6.95
N SER A 396 5.44 9.85 6.85
CA SER A 396 4.19 9.69 7.59
C SER A 396 3.87 8.21 7.82
N PHE A 397 3.40 7.90 9.02
CA PHE A 397 2.94 6.56 9.38
C PHE A 397 1.46 6.55 9.71
N VAL A 398 0.82 5.43 9.35
CA VAL A 398 -0.54 5.11 9.80
C VAL A 398 -0.55 4.98 11.31
N LYS A 399 -1.65 5.41 11.94
CA LYS A 399 -1.82 5.33 13.39
C LYS A 399 -2.83 4.26 13.75
N ASN A 400 -2.59 3.54 14.83
CA ASN A 400 -3.48 2.52 15.41
C ASN A 400 -3.77 1.33 14.47
N SER A 401 -2.83 0.94 13.59
CA SER A 401 -2.99 -0.22 12.71
C SER A 401 -1.84 -1.21 12.91
N TYR A 402 -2.08 -2.26 13.70
CA TYR A 402 -1.07 -3.31 13.95
C TYR A 402 -0.69 -4.05 12.67
N LYS A 403 -1.67 -4.32 11.79
CA LYS A 403 -1.43 -4.86 10.44
C LYS A 403 -0.44 -3.99 9.66
N TYR A 404 -0.62 -2.67 9.68
CA TYR A 404 0.29 -1.76 9.02
C TYR A 404 1.69 -1.78 9.66
N TYR A 405 1.80 -1.83 10.99
CA TYR A 405 3.10 -1.88 11.66
C TYR A 405 3.87 -3.16 11.31
N ASP A 406 3.17 -4.30 11.28
CA ASP A 406 3.71 -5.60 10.86
C ASP A 406 4.21 -5.54 9.41
N ASP A 407 3.36 -5.09 8.48
CA ASP A 407 3.68 -5.01 7.06
C ASP A 407 4.82 -4.02 6.80
N ALA A 408 4.78 -2.83 7.39
CA ALA A 408 5.81 -1.81 7.26
C ALA A 408 7.17 -2.29 7.77
N ALA A 409 7.20 -2.99 8.91
CA ALA A 409 8.44 -3.57 9.44
C ALA A 409 9.01 -4.64 8.50
N CYS A 410 8.16 -5.50 7.91
CA CYS A 410 8.60 -6.48 6.90
C CYS A 410 9.20 -5.81 5.66
N VAL A 411 8.55 -4.76 5.13
CA VAL A 411 9.05 -4.08 3.93
C VAL A 411 10.34 -3.32 4.22
N LEU A 412 10.41 -2.59 5.34
CA LEU A 412 11.63 -1.90 5.77
C LEU A 412 12.78 -2.88 6.00
N ARG A 413 12.51 -4.03 6.65
CA ARG A 413 13.49 -5.12 6.81
C ARG A 413 14.04 -5.56 5.46
N LYS A 414 13.16 -5.85 4.50
CA LYS A 414 13.58 -6.24 3.15
C LYS A 414 14.47 -5.17 2.50
N MET A 415 14.08 -3.90 2.55
CA MET A 415 14.86 -2.80 1.97
C MET A 415 16.24 -2.66 2.62
N PHE A 416 16.33 -2.77 3.95
CA PHE A 416 17.60 -2.71 4.67
C PHE A 416 18.49 -3.92 4.37
N LEU A 417 17.93 -5.13 4.30
CA LEU A 417 18.68 -6.33 3.93
C LEU A 417 19.15 -6.26 2.48
N ASP A 418 18.30 -5.88 1.53
CA ASP A 418 18.68 -5.73 0.11
C ASP A 418 19.85 -4.74 -0.04
N ALA A 419 19.86 -3.65 0.75
CA ALA A 419 20.90 -2.64 0.69
C ALA A 419 22.22 -3.03 1.38
N LYS A 420 22.17 -3.75 2.51
CA LYS A 420 23.35 -3.97 3.38
C LYS A 420 23.76 -5.42 3.57
N ALA A 421 22.87 -6.36 3.33
CA ALA A 421 23.15 -7.80 3.40
C ALA A 421 22.29 -8.57 2.37
N PRO A 422 22.48 -8.34 1.06
CA PRO A 422 21.62 -8.93 0.02
C PRO A 422 21.63 -10.47 0.05
N HIS A 423 22.72 -11.08 0.50
CA HIS A 423 22.85 -12.52 0.73
C HIS A 423 21.88 -13.08 1.79
N LEU A 424 21.43 -12.26 2.74
CA LEU A 424 20.43 -12.64 3.75
C LEU A 424 19.00 -12.44 3.24
N SER A 425 18.78 -11.45 2.37
CA SER A 425 17.45 -11.08 1.86
C SER A 425 16.76 -12.23 1.09
N THR A 426 17.51 -13.01 0.31
CA THR A 426 16.98 -14.16 -0.44
C THR A 426 16.77 -15.41 0.41
N THR A 427 17.46 -15.49 1.55
CA THR A 427 17.56 -16.71 2.35
C THR A 427 16.53 -16.74 3.48
N ILE A 428 16.11 -15.57 3.99
CA ILE A 428 15.20 -15.49 5.12
C ILE A 428 13.80 -15.09 4.66
N PRO A 429 12.77 -15.95 4.79
CA PRO A 429 11.41 -15.59 4.42
C PRO A 429 10.91 -14.38 5.25
N PRO A 430 10.00 -13.56 4.72
CA PRO A 430 9.43 -12.39 5.41
C PRO A 430 8.39 -12.82 6.45
N THR A 431 8.73 -13.77 7.31
CA THR A 431 7.86 -14.25 8.38
C THR A 431 8.10 -13.47 9.66
N LEU A 432 7.02 -12.96 10.26
CA LEU A 432 7.07 -12.20 11.50
C LEU A 432 7.45 -13.14 12.66
N PRO A 433 8.52 -12.86 13.44
CA PRO A 433 9.00 -13.74 14.50
C PRO A 433 7.94 -14.04 15.57
N TRP A 434 7.10 -13.06 15.89
CA TRP A 434 6.04 -13.21 16.90
C TRP A 434 4.79 -13.93 16.40
N LYS A 435 4.62 -14.15 15.08
CA LYS A 435 3.52 -14.99 14.56
C LYS A 435 3.83 -16.48 14.63
N VAL A 436 5.09 -16.86 14.86
CA VAL A 436 5.49 -18.27 14.98
C VAL A 436 5.16 -18.83 16.37
N ASN A 437 4.96 -17.95 17.37
CA ASN A 437 4.79 -18.31 18.77
C ASN A 437 3.37 -18.08 19.33
N GLU A 438 2.37 -17.80 18.50
CA GLU A 438 0.98 -17.89 18.97
C GLU A 438 0.58 -19.37 19.04
N PRO A 439 0.42 -19.99 20.24
CA PRO A 439 -0.41 -21.19 20.31
C PRO A 439 -1.77 -20.79 19.74
N ALA A 440 -2.32 -21.60 18.82
CA ALA A 440 -3.59 -21.32 18.18
C ALA A 440 -4.68 -21.08 19.23
N GLN A 441 -4.88 -19.81 19.60
CA GLN A 441 -5.90 -19.37 20.51
C GLN A 441 -7.22 -19.41 19.74
N PRO A 442 -8.32 -19.93 20.32
CA PRO A 442 -9.61 -19.90 19.66
C PRO A 442 -10.02 -18.44 19.50
N THR A 443 -10.01 -17.93 18.27
CA THR A 443 -10.42 -16.54 17.98
C THR A 443 -11.88 -16.32 18.35
N GLU A 444 -12.13 -15.55 19.41
CA GLU A 444 -13.43 -14.94 19.68
C GLU A 444 -13.76 -13.93 18.58
N GLY A 445 -14.98 -14.03 18.05
CA GLY A 445 -15.41 -13.38 16.82
C GLY A 445 -15.66 -11.87 16.96
N LEU A 446 -15.19 -11.11 15.96
CA LEU A 446 -15.58 -9.73 15.73
C LEU A 446 -17.04 -9.67 15.25
N THR A 447 -17.93 -9.10 16.05
CA THR A 447 -19.28 -8.67 15.67
C THR A 447 -19.20 -7.36 14.87
N ARG A 448 -19.63 -7.39 13.61
CA ARG A 448 -19.84 -6.18 12.78
C ARG A 448 -21.31 -5.75 12.91
N GLN A 449 -21.56 -4.57 13.48
CA GLN A 449 -22.81 -3.84 13.27
C GLN A 449 -22.62 -2.78 12.18
N GLY A 450 -23.59 -2.69 11.27
CA GLY A 450 -23.88 -1.46 10.53
C GLY A 450 -24.28 -1.62 9.06
N SER A 451 -25.51 -2.04 8.78
CA SER A 451 -26.44 -1.24 7.96
C SER A 451 -27.87 -1.73 8.21
N GLY A 452 -28.75 -0.82 8.67
CA GLY A 452 -29.97 -1.17 9.38
C GLY A 452 -31.16 -1.57 8.51
N ILE A 453 -31.98 -2.48 9.05
CA ILE A 453 -33.45 -2.46 9.14
C ILE A 453 -33.78 -3.14 10.49
N ILE A 454 -34.82 -2.63 11.16
CA ILE A 454 -35.32 -3.01 12.49
C ILE A 454 -35.61 -4.52 12.56
N GLY A 455 -35.04 -5.21 13.56
CA GLY A 455 -35.43 -6.59 13.92
C GLY A 455 -34.26 -7.43 14.43
N SER A 456 -34.30 -7.77 15.72
CA SER A 456 -33.39 -8.69 16.42
C SER A 456 -33.14 -9.99 15.65
N PHE A 457 -31.88 -10.46 15.55
CA PHE A 457 -31.41 -11.83 15.83
C PHE A 457 -29.92 -11.96 15.45
N GLY A 458 -29.12 -12.55 16.36
CA GLY A 458 -27.67 -12.59 16.28
C GLY A 458 -27.10 -13.85 15.61
N GLN A 459 -26.02 -13.64 14.85
CA GLN A 459 -24.74 -14.35 14.84
C GLN A 459 -23.84 -13.67 13.78
N SER A 460 -22.62 -13.28 14.16
CA SER A 460 -21.67 -12.61 13.26
C SER A 460 -21.06 -13.63 12.30
N GLU A 461 -21.23 -13.45 10.99
CA GLU A 461 -20.54 -14.26 9.99
C GLU A 461 -19.21 -13.61 9.58
N GLU A 462 -18.12 -14.37 9.65
CA GLU A 462 -16.77 -13.96 9.26
C GLU A 462 -16.36 -14.71 7.99
N LEU A 463 -15.97 -13.99 6.92
CA LEU A 463 -15.45 -14.60 5.70
C LEU A 463 -14.05 -15.19 5.95
N ARG A 464 -13.98 -16.49 6.18
CA ARG A 464 -12.71 -17.19 6.47
C ARG A 464 -11.85 -17.46 5.23
N CYS A 465 -12.48 -17.72 4.08
CA CYS A 465 -11.77 -17.92 2.81
C CYS A 465 -12.73 -17.73 1.62
N VAL A 466 -12.17 -17.47 0.44
CA VAL A 466 -12.88 -17.54 -0.84
C VAL A 466 -12.34 -18.75 -1.60
N ILE A 467 -13.21 -19.73 -1.88
CA ILE A 467 -12.85 -20.91 -2.66
C ILE A 467 -13.41 -20.75 -4.07
N ALA A 468 -12.53 -20.52 -5.05
CA ALA A 468 -12.90 -20.53 -6.46
C ALA A 468 -12.79 -21.96 -7.02
N ILE A 469 -13.91 -22.54 -7.43
CA ILE A 469 -13.96 -23.87 -8.04
C ILE A 469 -14.10 -23.71 -9.55
N VAL A 470 -13.02 -23.97 -10.29
CA VAL A 470 -13.03 -23.99 -11.76
C VAL A 470 -13.09 -25.43 -12.23
N ARG A 471 -14.17 -25.80 -12.92
CA ARG A 471 -14.32 -27.14 -13.51
C ARG A 471 -14.02 -27.09 -15.00
N HIS A 472 -12.98 -27.78 -15.44
CA HIS A 472 -12.71 -28.02 -16.85
C HIS A 472 -13.46 -29.29 -17.29
N GLY A 473 -14.33 -29.19 -18.29
CA GLY A 473 -15.20 -30.27 -18.76
C GLY A 473 -14.53 -31.36 -19.61
N ASP A 474 -13.24 -31.61 -19.44
CA ASP A 474 -12.50 -32.59 -20.24
C ASP A 474 -12.12 -33.82 -19.41
N ARG A 475 -12.46 -35.01 -19.93
CA ARG A 475 -12.36 -36.33 -19.28
C ARG A 475 -11.08 -37.08 -19.64
N THR A 476 -10.01 -36.43 -20.09
CA THR A 476 -8.70 -37.09 -20.28
C THR A 476 -7.97 -37.32 -18.94
N PRO A 477 -7.30 -38.47 -18.71
CA PRO A 477 -6.65 -38.77 -17.43
C PRO A 477 -5.44 -37.86 -17.19
N LYS A 478 -5.54 -36.95 -16.20
CA LYS A 478 -4.51 -35.96 -15.87
C LYS A 478 -3.49 -36.46 -14.84
N GLN A 479 -2.25 -35.98 -14.95
CA GLN A 479 -1.23 -36.04 -13.90
C GLN A 479 -1.81 -35.46 -12.60
N LYS A 480 -2.13 -36.33 -11.64
CA LYS A 480 -2.73 -35.95 -10.37
C LYS A 480 -1.66 -35.36 -9.47
N VAL A 481 -1.80 -34.08 -9.11
CA VAL A 481 -0.99 -33.47 -8.05
C VAL A 481 -1.43 -34.10 -6.72
N LYS A 482 -0.52 -34.85 -6.10
CA LYS A 482 -0.72 -35.45 -4.78
C LYS A 482 -0.14 -34.51 -3.73
N LEU A 483 -0.99 -33.99 -2.85
CA LEU A 483 -0.59 -33.14 -1.74
C LEU A 483 -0.72 -33.93 -0.43
N LYS A 484 0.33 -33.87 0.39
CA LYS A 484 0.33 -34.49 1.72
C LYS A 484 -0.31 -33.48 2.69
N VAL A 485 -1.39 -33.85 3.36
CA VAL A 485 -2.09 -33.00 4.32
C VAL A 485 -1.83 -33.50 5.73
N THR A 486 -1.43 -32.60 6.62
CA THR A 486 -1.16 -32.88 8.04
C THR A 486 -2.15 -32.18 8.98
N GLU A 487 -3.10 -31.40 8.46
CA GLU A 487 -4.06 -30.64 9.26
C GLU A 487 -5.10 -31.56 9.90
N GLU A 488 -5.07 -31.62 11.23
CA GLU A 488 -5.82 -32.59 12.03
C GLU A 488 -7.34 -32.40 11.92
N LYS A 489 -7.82 -31.15 11.82
CA LYS A 489 -9.25 -30.85 11.66
C LYS A 489 -9.82 -31.44 10.36
N LEU A 490 -9.06 -31.33 9.27
CA LEU A 490 -9.48 -31.89 7.99
C LEU A 490 -9.38 -33.42 7.98
N LEU A 491 -8.34 -33.98 8.60
CA LEU A 491 -8.19 -35.43 8.75
C LEU A 491 -9.32 -36.03 9.60
N ASN A 492 -9.68 -35.39 10.70
CA ASN A 492 -10.79 -35.80 11.58
C ASN A 492 -12.14 -35.71 10.88
N LEU A 493 -12.37 -34.65 10.09
CA LEU A 493 -13.56 -34.52 9.26
C LEU A 493 -13.64 -35.68 8.24
N MET A 494 -12.53 -35.98 7.56
CA MET A 494 -12.47 -37.08 6.60
C MET A 494 -12.69 -38.45 7.27
N LEU A 495 -12.09 -38.70 8.44
CA LEU A 495 -12.27 -39.95 9.19
C LEU A 495 -13.73 -40.14 9.65
N LYS A 496 -14.36 -39.05 10.12
CA LYS A 496 -15.75 -39.05 10.58
C LYS A 496 -16.72 -39.46 9.48
N TYR A 497 -16.52 -38.96 8.25
CA TYR A 497 -17.46 -39.17 7.15
C TYR A 497 -17.08 -40.30 6.18
N ASN A 498 -15.88 -40.87 6.32
CA ASN A 498 -15.45 -42.05 5.55
C ASN A 498 -15.63 -43.37 6.33
N GLY A 499 -16.52 -43.38 7.33
CA GLY A 499 -16.91 -44.57 8.08
C GLY A 499 -15.83 -45.11 9.03
N GLY A 500 -14.95 -44.26 9.56
CA GLY A 500 -13.94 -44.64 10.56
C GLY A 500 -12.79 -45.52 10.05
N ARG A 501 -12.70 -45.78 8.72
CA ARG A 501 -11.59 -46.53 8.14
C ARG A 501 -10.49 -45.59 7.70
N ALA A 502 -9.39 -45.55 8.46
CA ALA A 502 -8.14 -45.00 7.98
C ALA A 502 -7.57 -45.92 6.89
N ARG A 503 -7.84 -45.66 5.61
CA ARG A 503 -7.05 -46.30 4.56
C ARG A 503 -5.63 -45.77 4.68
N VAL A 504 -4.68 -46.67 4.97
CA VAL A 504 -3.24 -46.44 4.83
C VAL A 504 -2.91 -46.39 3.34
N GLU A 505 -3.44 -45.39 2.66
CA GLU A 505 -3.05 -45.00 1.32
C GLU A 505 -3.07 -43.48 1.35
N VAL A 506 -1.89 -42.89 1.13
CA VAL A 506 -1.68 -41.45 0.89
C VAL A 506 -2.94 -40.81 0.32
N ILE A 507 -3.62 -39.98 1.12
CA ILE A 507 -4.90 -39.34 0.78
C ILE A 507 -4.68 -38.54 -0.51
N SER A 508 -5.01 -39.19 -1.63
CA SER A 508 -4.86 -38.63 -2.97
C SER A 508 -6.19 -37.98 -3.31
N PHE A 509 -6.27 -36.66 -3.17
CA PHE A 509 -7.47 -35.91 -3.52
C PHE A 509 -7.79 -36.08 -5.02
N SER A 510 -8.97 -36.64 -5.32
CA SER A 510 -9.62 -36.47 -6.63
C SER A 510 -10.82 -35.57 -6.44
N ILE A 511 -10.83 -34.46 -7.20
CA ILE A 511 -11.87 -33.41 -7.22
C ILE A 511 -13.29 -33.98 -7.41
N THR A 512 -13.42 -35.19 -7.94
CA THR A 512 -14.69 -35.90 -8.12
C THR A 512 -15.42 -36.21 -6.81
N PHE A 513 -14.71 -36.50 -5.71
CA PHE A 513 -15.36 -36.90 -4.45
C PHE A 513 -15.97 -35.73 -3.66
N LEU A 514 -15.47 -34.51 -3.86
CA LEU A 514 -16.02 -33.31 -3.22
C LEU A 514 -17.43 -32.96 -3.75
N PHE A 515 -17.73 -33.36 -5.00
CA PHE A 515 -18.98 -33.05 -5.68
C PHE A 515 -20.20 -33.83 -5.14
N CYS A 516 -20.03 -35.08 -4.71
CA CYS A 516 -21.14 -35.87 -4.14
C CYS A 516 -21.40 -35.56 -2.66
N PHE A 517 -20.43 -34.96 -1.95
CA PHE A 517 -20.56 -34.68 -0.53
C PHE A 517 -21.31 -33.35 -0.26
N LEU A 518 -21.08 -32.34 -1.10
CA LEU A 518 -21.72 -31.03 -0.95
C LEU A 518 -23.19 -31.02 -1.43
N SER A 519 -23.56 -31.90 -2.36
CA SER A 519 -24.97 -32.06 -2.77
C SER A 519 -25.86 -32.64 -1.67
N SER A 520 -25.29 -33.44 -0.76
CA SER A 520 -26.06 -34.09 0.32
C SER A 520 -26.24 -33.19 1.55
N ILE A 521 -25.44 -32.13 1.68
CA ILE A 521 -25.55 -31.15 2.77
C ILE A 521 -26.63 -30.10 2.47
N PHE A 522 -26.98 -29.88 1.19
CA PHE A 522 -27.95 -28.86 0.76
C PHE A 522 -29.39 -29.36 0.54
N ILE A 523 -29.69 -30.64 0.82
CA ILE A 523 -31.07 -31.20 0.71
C ILE A 523 -31.72 -31.47 2.08
N GLY A 524 -31.10 -31.04 3.18
CA GLY A 524 -31.67 -31.20 4.51
C GLY A 524 -31.42 -30.01 5.42
N TYR A 525 -31.95 -28.84 5.05
CA TYR A 525 -32.37 -27.76 5.95
C TYR A 525 -33.42 -26.90 5.26
#